data_AF-A0A0T9M1C6-F1
#
_entry.id   AF-A0A0T9M1C6-F1
#
_cell.length_a   1.000
_cell.length_b   1.000
_cell.length_c   1.000
_cell.angle_alpha   90.00
_cell.angle_beta   90.00
_cell.angle_gamma   90.00
#
_symmetry.space_group_name_H-M   'P 1'
#
loop_
_entity.id
_entity.type
_entity.pdbx_description
1 polymer ?
#
loop_
_entity_poly.entity_id
_entity_poly.type
_entity_poly.pdbx_seq_one_letter_code
_entity_poly.pdbx_strand_id
1 'polypeptide(L)'
;MTTKQTRKKAASRHQDKVDLFQVVTDKIVAALEKGTSPWRKPWRTVAGGRSVSMSGLPANAITGRAYSGINVLLLWIDAAEKGFTSHRWLTFKQALDVGGNVRKGEKSTLVTLFKPFEKKETDEQGKPLFDEQGNAVVSRRNFMTSFHLFNVEQCDNLPEKLLTPVSVAGDAEETPERHDIERIQRAEQVVVCSGVPVVHRHQDQAFYSPGADRITMPEAVQFHRPADYYSTLLHELVHSTGHVSRLAREGITSSSRRFGDPVYAFEELVAEIGSAFLCAEVGIQGDVQHESYIASWLKALKEDKKAIFQASRFAREAFEYLILREQALAAA
;
A
#
# COMPACT_ATOMS: atom_id res chain seq x y z
N MET A 1 70.20 16.83 -10.93
CA MET A 1 69.04 15.98 -11.32
C MET A 1 68.38 15.47 -10.05
N THR A 2 67.24 16.02 -9.68
CA THR A 2 66.43 15.54 -8.55
C THR A 2 64.97 15.88 -8.84
N THR A 3 64.28 14.98 -9.51
CA THR A 3 62.89 15.12 -9.92
C THR A 3 61.99 14.76 -8.73
N LYS A 4 61.35 15.75 -8.11
CA LYS A 4 60.28 15.53 -7.11
C LYS A 4 59.04 14.96 -7.80
N GLN A 5 58.73 13.69 -7.58
CA GLN A 5 57.43 13.11 -7.92
C GLN A 5 56.40 13.45 -6.86
N THR A 6 55.49 14.37 -7.18
CA THR A 6 54.31 14.68 -6.37
C THR A 6 53.24 13.62 -6.63
N ARG A 7 53.08 12.67 -5.70
CA ARG A 7 51.95 11.72 -5.68
C ARG A 7 50.65 12.49 -5.41
N LYS A 8 49.85 12.75 -6.45
CA LYS A 8 48.45 13.18 -6.28
C LYS A 8 47.65 12.03 -5.68
N LYS A 9 47.25 12.17 -4.42
CA LYS A 9 46.23 11.32 -3.78
C LYS A 9 44.94 11.45 -4.59
N ALA A 10 44.48 10.37 -5.20
CA ALA A 10 43.16 10.31 -5.80
C ALA A 10 42.12 10.48 -4.69
N ALA A 11 41.40 11.59 -4.70
CA ALA A 11 40.25 11.79 -3.84
C ALA A 11 39.20 10.75 -4.22
N SER A 12 38.79 9.89 -3.28
CA SER A 12 37.67 8.98 -3.48
C SER A 12 36.41 9.83 -3.69
N ARG A 13 35.83 9.77 -4.90
CA ARG A 13 34.44 10.21 -5.10
C ARG A 13 33.56 9.32 -4.23
N HIS A 14 33.14 9.79 -3.06
CA HIS A 14 31.91 9.32 -2.45
C HIS A 14 30.81 9.70 -3.44
N GLN A 15 30.32 8.73 -4.22
CA GLN A 15 29.02 8.88 -4.87
C GLN A 15 28.00 8.97 -3.75
N ASP A 16 27.35 10.12 -3.61
CA ASP A 16 26.22 10.27 -2.70
C ASP A 16 25.21 9.18 -3.04
N LYS A 17 25.08 8.21 -2.13
CA LYS A 17 24.19 7.08 -2.29
C LYS A 17 22.77 7.65 -2.29
N VAL A 18 22.07 7.51 -3.41
CA VAL A 18 20.69 8.01 -3.58
C VAL A 18 19.86 7.56 -2.39
N ASP A 19 19.25 8.53 -1.71
CA ASP A 19 18.38 8.26 -0.57
C ASP A 19 17.02 7.79 -1.06
N LEU A 20 16.84 6.47 -1.12
CA LEU A 20 15.60 5.86 -1.59
C LEU A 20 14.39 6.22 -0.71
N PHE A 21 14.57 6.54 0.58
CA PHE A 21 13.45 6.99 1.41
C PHE A 21 12.95 8.35 0.94
N GLN A 22 13.88 9.26 0.65
CA GLN A 22 13.54 10.59 0.16
C GLN A 22 12.88 10.52 -1.22
N VAL A 23 13.47 9.78 -2.17
CA VAL A 23 12.93 9.63 -3.53
C VAL A 23 11.48 9.14 -3.54
N VAL A 24 11.18 8.14 -2.72
CA VAL A 24 9.81 7.60 -2.61
C VAL A 24 8.88 8.58 -1.94
N THR A 25 9.32 9.23 -0.86
CA THR A 25 8.49 10.21 -0.14
C THR A 25 8.17 11.42 -1.01
N ASP A 26 9.16 11.96 -1.72
CA ASP A 26 8.98 13.08 -2.65
C ASP A 26 7.94 12.76 -3.72
N LYS A 27 7.93 11.52 -4.23
CA LYS A 27 6.94 11.08 -5.21
C LYS A 27 5.52 11.07 -4.65
N ILE A 28 5.35 10.59 -3.42
CA ILE A 28 4.04 10.59 -2.72
C ILE A 28 3.58 12.03 -2.44
N VAL A 29 4.48 12.87 -1.93
CA VAL A 29 4.22 14.29 -1.66
C VAL A 29 3.82 15.01 -2.94
N ALA A 30 4.56 14.82 -4.03
CA ALA A 30 4.25 15.45 -5.31
C ALA A 30 2.89 15.01 -5.87
N ALA A 31 2.50 13.74 -5.70
CA ALA A 31 1.17 13.27 -6.08
C ALA A 31 0.07 13.96 -5.26
N LEU A 32 0.25 14.05 -3.93
CA LEU A 32 -0.68 14.73 -3.03
C LEU A 32 -0.80 16.23 -3.34
N GLU A 33 0.29 16.92 -3.62
CA GLU A 33 0.30 18.36 -3.97
C GLU A 33 -0.42 18.63 -5.31
N LYS A 34 -0.41 17.67 -6.24
CA LYS A 34 -1.20 17.74 -7.49
C LYS A 34 -2.69 17.43 -7.28
N GLY A 35 -3.13 17.18 -6.04
CA GLY A 35 -4.49 16.75 -5.72
C GLY A 35 -4.78 15.29 -6.07
N THR A 36 -3.76 14.50 -6.43
CA THR A 36 -3.90 13.07 -6.71
C THR A 36 -3.56 12.29 -5.45
N SER A 37 -4.58 11.88 -4.70
CA SER A 37 -4.37 11.01 -3.53
C SER A 37 -3.86 9.63 -3.98
N PRO A 38 -2.63 9.21 -3.61
CA PRO A 38 -2.03 7.96 -4.09
C PRO A 38 -2.78 6.69 -3.73
N TRP A 39 -3.59 6.75 -2.68
CA TRP A 39 -4.46 5.66 -2.22
C TRP A 39 -5.85 5.71 -2.87
N ARG A 40 -6.21 6.77 -3.60
CA ARG A 40 -7.38 6.70 -4.49
C ARG A 40 -7.00 5.91 -5.72
N LYS A 41 -7.76 4.86 -6.02
CA LYS A 41 -7.57 4.07 -7.24
C LYS A 41 -7.62 5.01 -8.46
N PRO A 42 -6.72 4.85 -9.44
CA PRO A 42 -6.56 5.85 -10.48
C PRO A 42 -7.52 5.75 -11.69
N TRP A 43 -8.58 4.94 -11.63
CA TRP A 43 -9.45 4.71 -12.79
C TRP A 43 -10.88 5.18 -12.56
N ARG A 44 -11.45 5.75 -13.62
CA ARG A 44 -12.88 6.11 -13.70
C ARG A 44 -13.64 5.01 -14.42
N THR A 45 -14.90 4.83 -14.05
CA THR A 45 -15.89 4.12 -14.88
C THR A 45 -15.90 4.78 -16.26
N VAL A 46 -15.48 4.04 -17.29
CA VAL A 46 -15.63 4.51 -18.67
C VAL A 46 -17.12 4.49 -18.98
N ALA A 47 -17.71 5.66 -19.26
CA ALA A 47 -19.07 5.75 -19.76
C ALA A 47 -19.17 4.96 -21.08
N GLY A 48 -19.96 3.88 -21.11
CA GLY A 48 -20.06 3.01 -22.30
C GLY A 48 -20.15 1.51 -22.04
N GLY A 49 -20.43 1.05 -20.81
CA GLY A 49 -20.93 -0.32 -20.57
C GLY A 49 -19.92 -1.47 -20.59
N ARG A 50 -18.62 -1.20 -20.79
CA ARG A 50 -17.55 -2.17 -20.53
C ARG A 50 -16.50 -1.55 -19.62
N SER A 51 -16.73 -1.67 -18.31
CA SER A 51 -15.70 -1.38 -17.32
C SER A 51 -14.64 -2.47 -17.40
N VAL A 52 -13.50 -2.20 -18.05
CA VAL A 52 -12.28 -2.97 -17.78
C VAL A 52 -11.80 -2.49 -16.42
N SER A 53 -12.49 -2.94 -15.38
CA SER A 53 -12.13 -2.63 -14.01
C SER A 53 -10.82 -3.33 -13.74
N MET A 54 -9.80 -2.52 -13.45
CA MET A 54 -8.65 -2.90 -12.67
C MET A 54 -9.10 -3.40 -11.29
N SER A 55 -9.58 -4.63 -11.24
CA SER A 55 -9.97 -5.29 -10.00
C SER A 55 -8.70 -5.82 -9.33
N GLY A 56 -8.57 -5.59 -8.03
CA GLY A 56 -7.47 -6.12 -7.23
C GLY A 56 -6.27 -5.20 -7.03
N LEU A 57 -5.41 -5.63 -6.11
CA LEU A 57 -4.12 -5.01 -5.86
C LEU A 57 -3.16 -5.20 -7.05
N PRO A 58 -2.22 -4.27 -7.30
CA PRO A 58 -1.15 -4.50 -8.25
C PRO A 58 -0.46 -5.83 -7.98
N ALA A 59 -0.27 -6.66 -9.00
CA ALA A 59 0.24 -8.01 -8.84
C ALA A 59 1.34 -8.32 -9.85
N ASN A 60 2.23 -9.25 -9.49
CA ASN A 60 3.22 -9.74 -10.43
C ASN A 60 2.51 -10.49 -11.58
N ALA A 61 2.80 -10.10 -12.81
CA ALA A 61 2.11 -10.65 -13.98
C ALA A 61 2.30 -12.17 -14.12
N ILE A 62 3.45 -12.70 -13.72
CA ILE A 62 3.80 -14.12 -13.86
C ILE A 62 3.31 -14.92 -12.66
N THR A 63 3.63 -14.49 -11.44
CA THR A 63 3.34 -15.29 -10.24
C THR A 63 1.94 -15.05 -9.68
N GLY A 64 1.24 -13.99 -10.11
CA GLY A 64 -0.05 -13.58 -9.56
C GLY A 64 0.03 -12.99 -8.16
N ARG A 65 1.21 -12.97 -7.52
CA ARG A 65 1.37 -12.45 -6.16
C ARG A 65 1.15 -10.94 -6.13
N ALA A 66 0.22 -10.49 -5.29
CA ALA A 66 0.00 -9.08 -5.02
C ALA A 66 1.26 -8.42 -4.43
N TYR A 67 1.55 -7.20 -4.89
CA TYR A 67 2.49 -6.31 -4.22
C TYR A 67 1.83 -5.75 -2.95
N SER A 68 2.65 -5.32 -2.00
CA SER A 68 2.18 -4.93 -0.66
C SER A 68 2.80 -3.62 -0.18
N GLY A 69 2.12 -2.93 0.73
CA GLY A 69 2.62 -1.72 1.38
C GLY A 69 2.90 -0.59 0.39
N ILE A 70 4.02 0.11 0.56
CA ILE A 70 4.34 1.31 -0.24
C ILE A 70 4.40 1.06 -1.75
N ASN A 71 4.72 -0.17 -2.16
CA ASN A 71 4.79 -0.52 -3.58
C ASN A 71 3.41 -0.47 -4.26
N VAL A 72 2.32 -0.71 -3.51
CA VAL A 72 0.96 -0.56 -4.05
C VAL A 72 0.72 0.89 -4.47
N LEU A 73 1.04 1.84 -3.59
CA LEU A 73 0.89 3.28 -3.86
C LEU A 73 1.76 3.75 -5.03
N LEU A 74 3.01 3.29 -5.10
CA LEU A 74 3.92 3.66 -6.20
C LEU A 74 3.43 3.16 -7.56
N LEU A 75 2.87 1.94 -7.60
CA LEU A 75 2.32 1.36 -8.81
C LEU A 75 1.00 2.04 -9.20
N TRP A 76 0.14 2.40 -8.23
CA TRP A 76 -1.08 3.16 -8.51
C TRP A 76 -0.81 4.56 -9.03
N ILE A 77 0.14 5.31 -8.45
CA ILE A 77 0.54 6.62 -8.98
C ILE A 77 0.97 6.48 -10.45
N ASP A 78 1.86 5.52 -10.76
CA ASP A 78 2.33 5.35 -12.13
C ASP A 78 1.23 4.88 -13.09
N ALA A 79 0.32 4.02 -12.64
CA ALA A 79 -0.84 3.63 -13.42
C ALA A 79 -1.74 4.84 -13.73
N ALA A 80 -1.93 5.74 -12.76
CA ALA A 80 -2.67 6.98 -12.94
C ALA A 80 -2.03 7.90 -13.96
N GLU A 81 -0.76 8.23 -13.74
CA GLU A 81 -0.03 9.21 -14.54
C GLU A 81 0.15 8.75 -15.98
N LYS A 82 0.24 7.44 -16.21
CA LYS A 82 0.45 6.83 -17.54
C LYS A 82 -0.82 6.24 -18.17
N GLY A 83 -1.95 6.25 -17.47
CA GLY A 83 -3.23 5.75 -17.97
C GLY A 83 -3.29 4.23 -18.13
N PHE A 84 -2.58 3.46 -17.31
CA PHE A 84 -2.62 1.99 -17.38
C PHE A 84 -3.92 1.43 -16.83
N THR A 85 -4.44 0.41 -17.52
CA THR A 85 -5.69 -0.30 -17.26
C THR A 85 -5.50 -1.76 -16.82
N SER A 86 -4.26 -2.24 -16.69
CA SER A 86 -3.90 -3.58 -16.18
C SER A 86 -3.10 -3.52 -14.89
N HIS A 87 -3.47 -4.31 -13.88
CA HIS A 87 -2.85 -4.28 -12.54
C HIS A 87 -1.62 -5.20 -12.50
N ARG A 88 -1.21 -5.69 -13.66
CA ARG A 88 -0.18 -6.70 -13.83
C ARG A 88 1.14 -6.01 -14.15
N TRP A 89 2.14 -6.29 -13.32
CA TRP A 89 3.46 -5.70 -13.43
C TRP A 89 4.52 -6.78 -13.43
N LEU A 90 5.60 -6.55 -14.17
CA LEU A 90 6.71 -7.49 -14.27
C LEU A 90 8.05 -6.75 -14.42
N THR A 91 9.13 -7.43 -14.08
CA THR A 91 10.47 -6.89 -14.37
C THR A 91 10.81 -7.01 -15.84
N PHE A 92 11.79 -6.23 -16.31
CA PHE A 92 12.30 -6.36 -17.68
C PHE A 92 12.74 -7.80 -18.01
N LYS A 93 13.45 -8.44 -17.09
CA LYS A 93 13.89 -9.84 -17.25
C LYS A 93 12.70 -10.79 -17.37
N GLN A 94 11.69 -10.62 -16.50
CA GLN A 94 10.47 -11.42 -16.57
C GLN A 94 9.76 -11.29 -17.92
N ALA A 95 9.79 -10.11 -18.56
CA ALA A 95 9.17 -9.90 -19.88
C ALA A 95 9.88 -10.76 -20.93
N LEU A 96 11.22 -10.71 -20.93
CA LEU A 96 12.06 -11.49 -21.83
C LEU A 96 11.92 -13.00 -21.60
N ASP A 97 11.91 -13.44 -20.34
CA ASP A 97 11.84 -14.85 -19.97
C ASP A 97 10.53 -15.52 -20.45
N VAL A 98 9.47 -14.74 -20.67
CA VAL A 98 8.18 -15.23 -21.21
C VAL A 98 8.00 -14.95 -22.71
N GLY A 99 9.04 -14.51 -23.41
CA GLY A 99 9.03 -14.26 -24.86
C GLY A 99 8.52 -12.87 -25.28
N GLY A 100 8.20 -12.00 -24.31
CA GLY A 100 7.82 -10.62 -24.56
C GLY A 100 9.00 -9.66 -24.52
N ASN A 101 8.74 -8.38 -24.83
CA ASN A 101 9.73 -7.32 -24.75
C ASN A 101 9.09 -6.01 -24.30
N VAL A 102 9.78 -5.26 -23.45
CA VAL A 102 9.40 -3.87 -23.14
C VAL A 102 9.63 -3.02 -24.38
N ARG A 103 8.66 -2.17 -24.75
CA ARG A 103 8.81 -1.26 -25.90
C ARG A 103 9.94 -0.26 -25.71
N LYS A 104 10.61 0.09 -26.81
CA LYS A 104 11.71 1.07 -26.78
C LYS A 104 11.19 2.44 -26.33
N GLY A 105 11.83 3.01 -25.30
CA GLY A 105 11.51 4.34 -24.77
C GLY A 105 10.62 4.32 -23.53
N GLU A 106 9.97 3.19 -23.23
CA GLU A 106 9.14 3.02 -22.03
C GLU A 106 9.94 3.25 -20.75
N LYS A 107 9.28 3.88 -19.76
CA LYS A 107 9.87 4.19 -18.46
C LYS A 107 9.28 3.29 -17.39
N SER A 108 10.17 2.62 -16.67
CA SER A 108 9.81 1.75 -15.55
C SER A 108 9.27 2.53 -14.36
N THR A 109 8.59 1.81 -13.49
CA THR A 109 8.18 2.25 -12.16
C THR A 109 9.20 1.75 -11.14
N LEU A 110 9.69 2.66 -10.29
CA LEU A 110 10.56 2.30 -9.17
C LEU A 110 9.71 1.73 -8.03
N VAL A 111 10.13 0.57 -7.52
CA VAL A 111 9.58 -0.06 -6.32
C VAL A 111 10.70 -0.43 -5.35
N THR A 112 10.35 -0.67 -4.09
CA THR A 112 11.29 -0.92 -3.01
C THR A 112 11.22 -2.36 -2.50
N LEU A 113 12.34 -2.86 -1.98
CA LEU A 113 12.43 -4.15 -1.33
C LEU A 113 13.30 -4.01 -0.08
N PHE A 114 12.76 -4.45 1.06
CA PHE A 114 13.51 -4.55 2.31
C PHE A 114 14.11 -5.95 2.41
N LYS A 115 15.44 -6.03 2.47
CA LYS A 115 16.16 -7.29 2.63
C LYS A 115 16.83 -7.34 4.01
N PRO A 116 16.68 -8.45 4.76
CA PRO A 116 17.43 -8.64 5.98
C PRO A 116 18.92 -8.77 5.66
N PHE A 117 19.75 -8.22 6.52
CA PHE A 117 21.18 -8.42 6.53
C PHE A 117 21.67 -8.45 7.98
N GLU A 118 22.79 -9.13 8.19
CA GLU A 118 23.45 -9.19 9.49
C GLU A 118 24.57 -8.16 9.50
N LYS A 119 24.61 -7.36 10.56
CA LYS A 119 25.70 -6.43 10.83
C LYS A 119 26.38 -6.87 12.13
N LYS A 120 27.70 -7.03 12.08
CA LYS A 120 28.50 -7.20 13.30
C LYS A 120 28.41 -5.90 14.12
N GLU A 121 28.01 -6.03 15.37
CA GLU A 121 27.96 -4.91 16.30
C GLU A 121 29.37 -4.49 16.70
N THR A 122 29.51 -3.20 16.94
CA THR A 122 30.79 -2.58 17.30
C THR A 122 30.63 -1.69 18.51
N ASP A 123 31.66 -1.59 19.34
CA ASP A 123 31.73 -0.59 20.41
C ASP A 123 31.82 0.85 19.86
N GLU A 124 31.85 1.83 20.76
CA GLU A 124 31.98 3.26 20.42
C GLU A 124 33.27 3.59 19.64
N GLN A 125 34.27 2.70 19.68
CA GLN A 125 35.55 2.83 18.97
C GLN A 125 35.56 2.04 17.66
N GLY A 126 34.45 1.40 17.28
CA GLY A 126 34.32 0.63 16.04
C GLY A 126 34.90 -0.79 16.11
N LYS A 127 35.24 -1.30 17.29
CA LYS A 127 35.76 -2.66 17.47
C LYS A 127 34.61 -3.67 17.58
N PRO A 128 34.68 -4.85 16.93
CA PRO A 128 33.62 -5.85 17.00
C PRO A 128 33.33 -6.30 18.43
N LEU A 129 32.05 -6.35 18.80
CA LEU A 129 31.60 -6.93 20.06
C LEU A 129 31.51 -8.45 19.94
N PHE A 130 31.85 -9.16 21.02
CA PHE A 130 31.76 -10.61 21.11
C PHE A 130 30.91 -11.00 22.33
N ASP A 131 30.17 -12.10 22.22
CA ASP A 131 29.41 -12.68 23.32
C ASP A 131 30.32 -13.46 24.29
N GLU A 132 29.73 -13.98 25.38
CA GLU A 132 30.44 -14.77 26.40
C GLU A 132 31.10 -16.05 25.86
N GLN A 133 30.71 -16.49 24.65
CA GLN A 133 31.21 -17.68 23.97
C GLN A 133 32.28 -17.34 22.92
N GLY A 134 32.63 -16.06 22.76
CA GLY A 134 33.61 -15.58 21.79
C GLY A 134 33.08 -15.43 20.37
N ASN A 135 31.77 -15.49 20.14
CA ASN A 135 31.17 -15.24 18.83
C ASN A 135 30.88 -13.76 18.65
N ALA A 136 31.01 -13.25 17.42
CA ALA A 136 30.71 -11.85 17.14
C ALA A 136 29.21 -11.57 17.37
N VAL A 137 28.89 -10.55 18.15
CA VAL A 137 27.52 -10.09 18.33
C VAL A 137 27.04 -9.53 17.00
N VAL A 138 25.95 -10.09 16.47
CA VAL A 138 25.34 -9.65 15.21
C VAL A 138 23.96 -9.07 15.49
N SER A 139 23.66 -7.91 14.90
CA SER A 139 22.29 -7.42 14.80
C SER A 139 21.72 -7.72 13.43
N ARG A 140 20.48 -8.20 13.42
CA ARG A 140 19.70 -8.34 12.20
C ARG A 140 19.07 -7.00 11.88
N ARG A 141 19.46 -6.40 10.75
CA ARG A 141 18.92 -5.14 10.25
C ARG A 141 18.29 -5.38 8.89
N ASN A 142 17.45 -4.46 8.43
CA ASN A 142 16.94 -4.46 7.06
C ASN A 142 17.61 -3.34 6.28
N PHE A 143 18.09 -3.62 5.07
CA PHE A 143 18.45 -2.59 4.12
C PHE A 143 17.39 -2.50 3.03
N MET A 144 17.13 -1.27 2.58
CA MET A 144 16.25 -1.03 1.45
C MET A 144 17.06 -1.05 0.16
N THR A 145 16.55 -1.78 -0.83
CA THR A 145 16.99 -1.72 -2.21
C THR A 145 15.80 -1.35 -3.09
N SER A 146 16.07 -0.92 -4.32
CA SER A 146 15.04 -0.63 -5.32
C SER A 146 15.16 -1.59 -6.49
N PHE A 147 14.04 -1.80 -7.19
CA PHE A 147 14.02 -2.47 -8.48
C PHE A 147 12.94 -1.84 -9.36
N HIS A 148 12.94 -2.22 -10.63
CA HIS A 148 12.14 -1.57 -11.66
C HIS A 148 11.12 -2.55 -12.23
N LEU A 149 9.87 -2.10 -12.26
CA LEU A 149 8.75 -2.82 -12.85
C LEU A 149 8.24 -2.08 -14.08
N PHE A 150 7.64 -2.85 -14.98
CA PHE A 150 6.91 -2.39 -16.15
C PHE A 150 5.51 -2.96 -16.07
N ASN A 151 4.52 -2.16 -16.43
CA ASN A 151 3.17 -2.65 -16.63
C ASN A 151 3.15 -3.58 -17.85
N VAL A 152 2.28 -4.59 -17.88
CA VAL A 152 2.12 -5.45 -19.07
C VAL A 152 1.76 -4.64 -20.31
N GLU A 153 1.04 -3.53 -20.15
CA GLU A 153 0.69 -2.62 -21.25
C GLU A 153 1.91 -1.94 -21.87
N GLN A 154 3.07 -1.93 -21.20
CA GLN A 154 4.34 -1.39 -21.73
C GLN A 154 5.11 -2.39 -22.59
N CYS A 155 4.62 -3.61 -22.72
CA CYS A 155 5.32 -4.71 -23.38
C CYS A 155 4.58 -5.16 -24.63
N ASP A 156 5.34 -5.63 -25.61
CA ASP A 156 4.84 -6.36 -26.78
C ASP A 156 5.18 -7.85 -26.65
N ASN A 157 4.51 -8.69 -27.43
CA ASN A 157 4.78 -10.13 -27.53
C ASN A 157 4.65 -10.91 -26.21
N LEU A 158 3.97 -10.35 -25.19
CA LEU A 158 3.65 -11.10 -23.99
C LEU A 158 2.62 -12.21 -24.31
N PRO A 159 2.73 -13.39 -23.68
CA PRO A 159 1.70 -14.42 -23.78
C PRO A 159 0.32 -13.86 -23.41
N GLU A 160 -0.70 -14.19 -24.20
CA GLU A 160 -2.07 -13.64 -24.06
C GLU A 160 -2.63 -13.80 -22.64
N LYS A 161 -2.35 -14.94 -21.99
CA LYS A 161 -2.73 -15.22 -20.58
C LYS A 161 -2.22 -14.19 -19.56
N LEU A 162 -1.19 -13.40 -19.90
CA LEU A 162 -0.64 -12.33 -19.04
C LEU A 162 -1.30 -10.98 -19.32
N LEU A 163 -1.97 -10.86 -20.46
CA LEU A 163 -2.68 -9.68 -20.94
C LEU A 163 -4.17 -9.73 -20.62
N THR A 164 -4.74 -10.93 -20.45
CA THR A 164 -6.13 -11.09 -20.02
C THR A 164 -6.31 -10.51 -18.61
N PRO A 165 -7.27 -9.61 -18.38
CA PRO A 165 -7.68 -9.25 -17.04
C PRO A 165 -8.08 -10.53 -16.30
N VAL A 166 -7.55 -10.75 -15.09
CA VAL A 166 -8.02 -11.85 -14.24
C VAL A 166 -9.44 -11.48 -13.81
N SER A 167 -10.44 -11.94 -14.56
CA SER A 167 -11.83 -12.01 -14.10
C SER A 167 -11.86 -13.01 -12.94
N VAL A 168 -12.34 -12.56 -11.79
CA VAL A 168 -12.65 -13.46 -10.68
C VAL A 168 -13.91 -14.21 -11.10
N ALA A 169 -13.71 -15.46 -11.54
CA ALA A 169 -14.72 -16.45 -11.92
C ALA A 169 -15.59 -16.15 -13.17
N GLY A 170 -15.81 -17.21 -13.96
CA GLY A 170 -17.03 -17.36 -14.78
C GLY A 170 -17.01 -16.83 -16.21
N ASP A 171 -16.89 -17.74 -17.19
CA ASP A 171 -17.26 -17.51 -18.60
C ASP A 171 -18.78 -17.37 -18.78
N ALA A 172 -19.41 -16.35 -18.18
CA ALA A 172 -20.81 -16.02 -18.43
C ALA A 172 -20.95 -14.53 -18.78
N GLU A 173 -21.93 -14.20 -19.61
CA GLU A 173 -22.33 -12.82 -19.89
C GLU A 173 -22.80 -12.13 -18.59
N GLU A 174 -21.86 -11.58 -17.83
CA GLU A 174 -22.11 -11.03 -16.51
C GLU A 174 -22.50 -9.54 -16.60
N THR A 175 -23.73 -9.25 -16.18
CA THR A 175 -24.27 -7.89 -16.10
C THR A 175 -23.61 -7.11 -14.96
N PRO A 176 -23.43 -5.78 -15.08
CA PRO A 176 -22.84 -4.93 -14.04
C PRO A 176 -23.44 -5.13 -12.64
N GLU A 177 -24.74 -5.41 -12.54
CA GLU A 177 -25.47 -5.58 -11.28
C GLU A 177 -25.04 -6.84 -10.48
N ARG A 178 -24.66 -7.95 -11.15
CA ARG A 178 -24.22 -9.18 -10.48
C ARG A 178 -22.86 -9.01 -9.83
N HIS A 179 -21.94 -8.32 -10.52
CA HIS A 179 -20.62 -7.99 -9.98
C HIS A 179 -20.72 -7.11 -8.72
N ASP A 180 -21.69 -6.21 -8.64
CA ASP A 180 -21.87 -5.36 -7.46
C ASP A 180 -22.36 -6.18 -6.25
N ILE A 181 -23.25 -7.16 -6.45
CA ILE A 181 -23.70 -8.06 -5.37
C ILE A 181 -22.53 -8.90 -4.84
N GLU A 182 -21.73 -9.51 -5.70
CA GLU A 182 -20.60 -10.35 -5.29
C GLU A 182 -19.52 -9.56 -4.52
N ARG A 183 -19.22 -8.34 -4.97
CA ARG A 183 -18.28 -7.43 -4.29
C ARG A 183 -18.79 -7.02 -2.91
N ILE A 184 -20.09 -6.73 -2.80
CA ILE A 184 -20.73 -6.40 -1.52
C ILE A 184 -20.69 -7.60 -0.59
N GLN A 185 -21.05 -8.80 -1.07
CA GLN A 185 -20.97 -10.03 -0.27
C GLN A 185 -19.55 -10.30 0.23
N ARG A 186 -18.54 -10.04 -0.62
CA ARG A 186 -17.14 -10.17 -0.23
C ARG A 186 -16.76 -9.16 0.87
N ALA A 187 -17.21 -7.91 0.76
CA ALA A 187 -17.00 -6.90 1.78
C ALA A 187 -17.70 -7.28 3.11
N GLU A 188 -18.94 -7.76 3.05
CA GLU A 188 -19.70 -8.25 4.20
C GLU A 188 -18.99 -9.42 4.89
N GLN A 189 -18.44 -10.37 4.12
CA GLN A 189 -17.65 -11.48 4.66
C GLN A 189 -16.44 -10.99 5.46
N VAL A 190 -15.69 -10.01 4.94
CA VAL A 190 -14.55 -9.42 5.67
C VAL A 190 -15.02 -8.76 6.98
N VAL A 191 -16.14 -8.03 6.94
CA VAL A 191 -16.71 -7.39 8.13
C VAL A 191 -17.14 -8.43 9.16
N VAL A 192 -17.90 -9.45 8.76
CA VAL A 192 -18.37 -10.52 9.66
C VAL A 192 -17.20 -11.28 10.26
N CYS A 193 -16.24 -11.69 9.42
CA CYS A 193 -15.07 -12.45 9.86
C CYS A 193 -14.16 -11.65 10.80
N SER A 194 -14.16 -10.32 10.71
CA SER A 194 -13.42 -9.46 11.64
C SER A 194 -13.83 -9.68 13.11
N GLY A 195 -15.09 -10.06 13.34
CA GLY A 195 -15.69 -10.19 14.67
C GLY A 195 -15.93 -8.86 15.40
N VAL A 196 -15.75 -7.73 14.73
CA VAL A 196 -15.97 -6.40 15.33
C VAL A 196 -17.45 -6.03 15.19
N PRO A 197 -18.16 -5.73 16.29
CA PRO A 197 -19.57 -5.35 16.21
C PRO A 197 -19.74 -4.06 15.39
N VAL A 198 -20.75 -4.07 14.51
CA VAL A 198 -21.18 -2.88 13.74
C VAL A 198 -22.60 -2.55 14.19
N VAL A 199 -22.83 -1.30 14.59
CA VAL A 199 -24.17 -0.80 14.91
C VAL A 199 -24.51 0.38 14.04
N HIS A 200 -25.79 0.50 13.70
CA HIS A 200 -26.31 1.58 12.87
C HIS A 200 -27.11 2.55 13.73
N ARG A 201 -26.95 3.83 13.47
CA ARG A 201 -27.72 4.91 14.10
C ARG A 201 -28.01 5.98 13.07
N HIS A 202 -29.17 6.62 13.17
CA HIS A 202 -29.46 7.81 12.37
C HIS A 202 -28.57 8.98 12.86
N GLN A 203 -27.46 9.23 12.15
CA GLN A 203 -26.47 10.26 12.50
C GLN A 203 -25.60 10.62 11.27
N ASP A 204 -24.82 11.70 11.36
CA ASP A 204 -24.00 12.20 10.24
C ASP A 204 -22.51 11.82 10.35
N GLN A 205 -22.17 10.83 11.18
CA GLN A 205 -20.78 10.43 11.44
C GLN A 205 -20.63 8.91 11.46
N ALA A 206 -19.59 8.39 10.83
CA ALA A 206 -19.09 7.04 11.05
C ALA A 206 -17.84 7.10 11.94
N PHE A 207 -17.67 6.13 12.84
CA PHE A 207 -16.47 6.03 13.66
C PHE A 207 -16.32 4.66 14.32
N TYR A 208 -15.06 4.24 14.49
CA TYR A 208 -14.66 3.19 15.42
C TYR A 208 -14.49 3.77 16.83
N SER A 209 -15.06 3.10 17.84
CA SER A 209 -14.92 3.45 19.26
C SER A 209 -14.01 2.46 19.98
N PRO A 210 -12.75 2.82 20.29
CA PRO A 210 -11.80 1.90 20.91
C PRO A 210 -12.20 1.45 22.32
N GLY A 211 -12.86 2.31 23.10
CA GLY A 211 -13.29 1.95 24.46
C GLY A 211 -14.44 0.95 24.50
N ALA A 212 -15.27 0.92 23.45
CA ALA A 212 -16.39 -0.02 23.33
C ALA A 212 -16.08 -1.19 22.36
N ASP A 213 -14.89 -1.20 21.75
CA ASP A 213 -14.49 -2.08 20.65
C ASP A 213 -15.63 -2.30 19.63
N ARG A 214 -16.14 -1.20 19.06
CA ARG A 214 -17.31 -1.22 18.17
C ARG A 214 -17.27 -0.15 17.11
N ILE A 215 -17.76 -0.46 15.92
CA ILE A 215 -17.98 0.49 14.83
C ILE A 215 -19.43 1.02 14.91
N THR A 216 -19.59 2.33 14.79
CA THR A 216 -20.90 2.97 14.63
C THR A 216 -20.98 3.58 13.23
N MET A 217 -21.97 3.17 12.44
CA MET A 217 -22.24 3.67 11.11
C MET A 217 -23.55 4.48 11.09
N PRO A 218 -23.67 5.50 10.21
CA PRO A 218 -24.97 5.99 9.76
C PRO A 218 -25.82 4.84 9.18
N GLU A 219 -27.12 5.01 9.15
CA GLU A 219 -28.01 4.03 8.50
C GLU A 219 -27.66 3.93 7.02
N ALA A 220 -27.69 2.72 6.46
CA ALA A 220 -27.30 2.50 5.05
C ALA A 220 -28.10 3.37 4.06
N VAL A 221 -29.36 3.69 4.40
CA VAL A 221 -30.24 4.57 3.61
C VAL A 221 -29.78 6.03 3.57
N GLN A 222 -28.88 6.45 4.47
CA GLN A 222 -28.30 7.80 4.46
C GLN A 222 -27.17 7.95 3.42
N PHE A 223 -26.65 6.85 2.88
CA PHE A 223 -25.60 6.87 1.85
C PHE A 223 -26.21 6.92 0.45
N HIS A 224 -25.60 7.69 -0.45
CA HIS A 224 -26.05 7.79 -1.84
C HIS A 224 -25.86 6.48 -2.62
N ARG A 225 -24.77 5.75 -2.35
CA ARG A 225 -24.44 4.48 -3.01
C ARG A 225 -24.00 3.44 -1.98
N PRO A 226 -24.33 2.15 -2.17
CA PRO A 226 -23.81 1.07 -1.34
C PRO A 226 -22.27 1.05 -1.28
N ALA A 227 -21.59 1.39 -2.38
CA ALA A 227 -20.14 1.44 -2.43
C ALA A 227 -19.55 2.47 -1.45
N ASP A 228 -20.22 3.61 -1.25
CA ASP A 228 -19.77 4.64 -0.30
C ASP A 228 -19.94 4.15 1.14
N TYR A 229 -21.08 3.50 1.45
CA TYR A 229 -21.30 2.83 2.74
C TYR A 229 -20.19 1.83 3.06
N TYR A 230 -19.90 0.91 2.13
CA TYR A 230 -18.88 -0.11 2.34
C TYR A 230 -17.47 0.48 2.41
N SER A 231 -17.17 1.52 1.63
CA SER A 231 -15.87 2.18 1.67
C SER A 231 -15.64 2.86 3.02
N THR A 232 -16.64 3.55 3.57
CA THR A 232 -16.60 4.11 4.93
C THR A 232 -16.52 3.03 6.00
N LEU A 233 -17.29 1.95 5.88
CA LEU A 233 -17.24 0.84 6.84
C LEU A 233 -15.85 0.17 6.87
N LEU A 234 -15.24 -0.06 5.70
CA LEU A 234 -13.90 -0.64 5.61
C LEU A 234 -12.83 0.29 6.21
N HIS A 235 -13.01 1.61 6.13
CA HIS A 235 -12.17 2.59 6.83
C HIS A 235 -12.23 2.41 8.35
N GLU A 236 -13.44 2.39 8.91
CA GLU A 236 -13.62 2.15 10.34
C GLU A 236 -13.15 0.76 10.77
N LEU A 237 -13.25 -0.22 9.88
CA LEU A 237 -12.74 -1.56 10.12
C LEU A 237 -11.20 -1.56 10.22
N VAL A 238 -10.50 -0.75 9.43
CA VAL A 238 -9.04 -0.59 9.57
C VAL A 238 -8.70 0.03 10.91
N HIS A 239 -9.38 1.10 11.34
CA HIS A 239 -9.20 1.65 12.69
C HIS A 239 -9.40 0.59 13.76
N SER A 240 -10.42 -0.25 13.60
CA SER A 240 -10.70 -1.32 14.55
C SER A 240 -9.48 -2.21 14.76
N THR A 241 -8.74 -2.60 13.71
CA THR A 241 -7.55 -3.45 13.86
C THR A 241 -6.47 -2.87 14.78
N GLY A 242 -6.45 -1.55 15.04
CA GLY A 242 -5.50 -0.92 15.95
C GLY A 242 -5.81 -1.09 17.45
N HIS A 243 -6.93 -1.73 17.81
CA HIS A 243 -7.29 -2.00 19.20
C HIS A 243 -6.21 -2.78 19.97
N VAL A 244 -6.18 -2.62 21.30
CA VAL A 244 -5.17 -3.20 22.19
C VAL A 244 -5.12 -4.74 22.12
N SER A 245 -6.24 -5.41 21.84
CA SER A 245 -6.30 -6.87 21.67
C SER A 245 -5.95 -7.35 20.25
N ARG A 246 -5.62 -6.44 19.33
CA ARG A 246 -5.32 -6.72 17.92
C ARG A 246 -3.91 -6.25 17.56
N LEU A 247 -3.76 -5.23 16.73
CA LEU A 247 -2.45 -4.69 16.32
C LEU A 247 -1.92 -3.63 17.28
N ALA A 248 -2.72 -3.21 18.28
CA ALA A 248 -2.32 -2.31 19.36
C ALA A 248 -1.58 -1.03 18.89
N ARG A 249 -2.09 -0.40 17.82
CA ARG A 249 -1.47 0.80 17.24
C ARG A 249 -1.62 1.99 18.17
N GLU A 250 -0.56 2.77 18.32
CA GLU A 250 -0.47 3.91 19.23
C GLU A 250 -1.59 4.93 19.02
N GLY A 251 -1.95 5.24 17.77
CA GLY A 251 -3.03 6.18 17.46
C GLY A 251 -4.42 5.74 17.90
N ILE A 252 -4.61 4.44 18.20
CA ILE A 252 -5.85 3.90 18.75
C ILE A 252 -5.75 3.70 20.27
N THR A 253 -4.61 3.23 20.76
CA THR A 253 -4.42 2.87 22.18
C THR A 253 -4.07 4.05 23.07
N SER A 254 -3.52 5.14 22.52
CA SER A 254 -3.20 6.34 23.30
C SER A 254 -4.46 7.04 23.83
N SER A 255 -4.39 7.48 25.08
CA SER A 255 -5.43 8.26 25.76
C SER A 255 -5.39 9.75 25.42
N SER A 256 -4.35 10.25 24.74
CA SER A 256 -4.32 11.63 24.25
C SER A 256 -5.01 11.69 22.89
N ARG A 257 -6.25 12.20 22.86
CA ARG A 257 -6.97 12.47 21.60
C ARG A 257 -7.44 13.92 21.54
N ARG A 258 -6.49 14.85 21.52
CA ARG A 258 -6.84 16.25 21.22
C ARG A 258 -7.04 16.37 19.71
N PHE A 259 -8.03 17.16 19.28
CA PHE A 259 -8.19 17.49 17.86
C PHE A 259 -6.89 18.13 17.34
N GLY A 260 -6.37 17.62 16.22
CA GLY A 260 -5.06 18.03 15.68
C GLY A 260 -3.85 17.30 16.27
N ASP A 261 -4.05 16.19 17.00
CA ASP A 261 -2.96 15.33 17.47
C ASP A 261 -2.23 14.68 16.28
N PRO A 262 -0.91 14.91 16.11
CA PRO A 262 -0.11 14.31 15.05
C PRO A 262 -0.18 12.77 15.04
N VAL A 263 -0.33 12.14 16.21
CA VAL A 263 -0.44 10.68 16.33
C VAL A 263 -1.76 10.19 15.73
N TYR A 264 -2.86 10.89 16.00
CA TYR A 264 -4.16 10.55 15.43
C TYR A 264 -4.20 10.84 13.92
N ALA A 265 -3.63 11.96 13.47
CA ALA A 265 -3.54 12.26 12.04
C ALA A 265 -2.74 11.19 11.28
N PHE A 266 -1.71 10.61 11.90
CA PHE A 266 -0.98 9.47 11.33
C PHE A 266 -1.82 8.19 11.28
N GLU A 267 -2.67 7.92 12.28
CA GLU A 267 -3.61 6.80 12.26
C GLU A 267 -4.69 6.96 11.19
N GLU A 268 -5.16 8.17 10.91
CA GLU A 268 -6.04 8.43 9.75
C GLU A 268 -5.33 8.12 8.43
N LEU A 269 -4.04 8.44 8.29
CA LEU A 269 -3.27 8.04 7.10
C LEU A 269 -3.18 6.51 6.96
N VAL A 270 -3.03 5.80 8.07
CA VAL A 270 -3.04 4.33 8.10
C VAL A 270 -4.41 3.79 7.68
N ALA A 271 -5.49 4.36 8.20
CA ALA A 271 -6.86 3.96 7.87
C ALA A 271 -7.20 4.19 6.40
N GLU A 272 -6.84 5.35 5.85
CA GLU A 272 -7.02 5.66 4.43
C GLU A 272 -6.27 4.71 3.48
N ILE A 273 -4.99 4.45 3.75
CA ILE A 273 -4.21 3.53 2.92
C ILE A 273 -4.75 2.09 3.06
N GLY A 274 -5.11 1.68 4.29
CA GLY A 274 -5.61 0.34 4.56
C GLY A 274 -6.98 0.09 3.94
N SER A 275 -7.88 1.09 4.00
CA SER A 275 -9.23 1.00 3.44
C SER A 275 -9.19 0.98 1.93
N ALA A 276 -8.25 1.72 1.32
CA ALA A 276 -7.97 1.62 -0.11
C ALA A 276 -7.48 0.23 -0.51
N PHE A 277 -6.61 -0.41 0.28
CA PHE A 277 -6.19 -1.80 0.02
C PHE A 277 -7.35 -2.78 0.13
N LEU A 278 -8.20 -2.66 1.16
CA LEU A 278 -9.40 -3.49 1.31
C LEU A 278 -10.36 -3.29 0.14
N CYS A 279 -10.67 -2.04 -0.21
CA CYS A 279 -11.53 -1.73 -1.35
C CYS A 279 -10.95 -2.26 -2.67
N ALA A 280 -9.62 -2.26 -2.83
CA ALA A 280 -8.96 -2.90 -3.97
C ALA A 280 -9.16 -4.41 -4.02
N GLU A 281 -8.97 -5.07 -2.89
CA GLU A 281 -9.13 -6.51 -2.75
C GLU A 281 -10.57 -6.97 -2.97
N VAL A 282 -11.55 -6.30 -2.35
CA VAL A 282 -12.97 -6.71 -2.43
C VAL A 282 -13.71 -6.11 -3.62
N GLY A 283 -13.06 -5.28 -4.43
CA GLY A 283 -13.64 -4.67 -5.62
C GLY A 283 -14.59 -3.49 -5.37
N ILE A 284 -14.66 -2.96 -4.14
CA ILE A 284 -15.47 -1.77 -3.81
C ILE A 284 -14.84 -0.50 -4.39
N GLN A 285 -15.71 0.40 -4.88
CA GLN A 285 -15.38 1.70 -5.47
C GLN A 285 -16.27 2.79 -4.87
N GLY A 286 -15.95 3.19 -3.65
CA GLY A 286 -16.59 4.32 -2.97
C GLY A 286 -15.70 5.56 -2.94
N ASP A 287 -16.31 6.71 -2.75
CA ASP A 287 -15.59 7.95 -2.48
C ASP A 287 -15.39 8.13 -0.97
N VAL A 288 -14.17 7.92 -0.49
CA VAL A 288 -13.80 8.30 0.88
C VAL A 288 -13.42 9.78 0.90
N GLN A 289 -14.17 10.59 1.63
CA GLN A 289 -13.97 12.03 1.75
C GLN A 289 -13.37 12.39 3.12
N HIS A 290 -12.04 12.29 3.26
CA HIS A 290 -11.33 12.82 4.44
C HIS A 290 -10.22 13.82 4.05
N GLU A 291 -10.56 14.80 3.20
CA GLU A 291 -9.64 15.85 2.75
C GLU A 291 -9.08 16.71 3.91
N SER A 292 -9.74 16.69 5.07
CA SER A 292 -9.36 17.47 6.26
C SER A 292 -7.96 17.18 6.80
N TYR A 293 -7.38 16.02 6.51
CA TYR A 293 -6.07 15.62 7.04
C TYR A 293 -4.92 15.75 6.04
N ILE A 294 -5.18 16.07 4.77
CA ILE A 294 -4.15 16.15 3.72
C ILE A 294 -3.02 17.11 4.10
N ALA A 295 -3.36 18.29 4.64
CA ALA A 295 -2.36 19.26 5.07
C ALA A 295 -1.46 18.73 6.21
N SER A 296 -2.05 17.99 7.15
CA SER A 296 -1.32 17.37 8.27
C SER A 296 -0.41 16.23 7.78
N TRP A 297 -0.91 15.40 6.86
CA TRP A 297 -0.12 14.35 6.23
C TRP A 297 1.05 14.92 5.43
N LEU A 298 0.81 15.92 4.57
CA LEU A 298 1.86 16.58 3.81
C LEU A 298 2.96 17.13 4.71
N LYS A 299 2.59 17.74 5.85
CA LYS A 299 3.56 18.19 6.85
C LYS A 299 4.37 17.02 7.41
N ALA A 300 3.71 15.97 7.90
CA ALA A 300 4.38 14.81 8.48
C ALA A 300 5.32 14.11 7.48
N LEU A 301 4.91 13.97 6.22
CA LEU A 301 5.71 13.35 5.16
C LEU A 301 6.93 14.20 4.79
N LYS A 302 6.82 15.53 4.81
CA LYS A 302 7.94 16.45 4.56
C LYS A 302 8.93 16.49 5.73
N GLU A 303 8.46 16.28 6.96
CA GLU A 303 9.29 16.26 8.17
C GLU A 303 10.01 14.91 8.37
N ASP A 304 9.38 13.78 8.01
CA ASP A 304 9.97 12.44 8.09
C ASP A 304 9.79 11.63 6.79
N LYS A 305 10.88 11.47 6.04
CA LYS A 305 10.97 10.61 4.84
C LYS A 305 10.68 9.12 5.05
N LYS A 306 10.52 8.67 6.30
CA LYS A 306 10.13 7.30 6.65
C LYS A 306 8.65 7.20 7.03
N ALA A 307 7.95 8.31 7.24
CA ALA A 307 6.56 8.31 7.72
C ALA A 307 5.65 7.52 6.77
N ILE A 308 5.74 7.73 5.45
CA ILE A 308 4.89 7.00 4.50
C ILE A 308 5.18 5.49 4.47
N PHE A 309 6.42 5.09 4.70
CA PHE A 309 6.79 3.68 4.78
C PHE A 309 6.20 3.02 6.03
N GLN A 310 6.22 3.73 7.16
CA GLN A 310 5.61 3.27 8.40
C GLN A 310 4.09 3.18 8.26
N ALA A 311 3.44 4.22 7.73
CA ALA A 311 2.00 4.23 7.49
C ALA A 311 1.58 3.08 6.55
N SER A 312 2.30 2.91 5.43
CA SER A 312 2.03 1.83 4.48
C SER A 312 2.27 0.44 5.08
N ARG A 313 3.22 0.30 6.00
CA ARG A 313 3.46 -0.96 6.73
C ARG A 313 2.28 -1.27 7.65
N PHE A 314 1.83 -0.32 8.44
CA PHE A 314 0.69 -0.51 9.34
C PHE A 314 -0.62 -0.74 8.58
N ALA A 315 -0.83 -0.04 7.47
CA ALA A 315 -1.96 -0.25 6.58
C ALA A 315 -1.96 -1.67 6.00
N ARG A 316 -0.79 -2.15 5.54
CA ARG A 316 -0.61 -3.54 5.10
C ARG A 316 -0.91 -4.53 6.22
N GLU A 317 -0.41 -4.30 7.43
CA GLU A 317 -0.65 -5.21 8.56
C GLU A 317 -2.14 -5.26 8.95
N ALA A 318 -2.85 -4.13 8.92
CA ALA A 318 -4.29 -4.08 9.12
C ALA A 318 -5.06 -4.84 8.01
N PHE A 319 -4.67 -4.62 6.77
CA PHE A 319 -5.21 -5.34 5.61
C PHE A 319 -5.00 -6.85 5.74
N GLU A 320 -3.76 -7.30 5.97
CA GLU A 320 -3.41 -8.72 6.12
C GLU A 320 -4.15 -9.34 7.32
N TYR A 321 -4.27 -8.63 8.44
CA TYR A 321 -5.02 -9.09 9.61
C TYR A 321 -6.48 -9.44 9.26
N LEU A 322 -7.15 -8.58 8.49
CA LEU A 322 -8.55 -8.77 8.12
C LEU A 322 -8.73 -9.86 7.06
N ILE A 323 -7.92 -9.83 6.00
CA ILE A 323 -8.04 -10.78 4.88
C ILE A 323 -7.62 -12.19 5.29
N LEU A 324 -6.52 -12.36 6.03
CA LEU A 324 -6.10 -13.69 6.48
C LEU A 324 -7.11 -14.31 7.43
N ARG A 325 -7.76 -13.50 8.27
CA ARG A 325 -8.81 -13.96 9.17
C ARG A 325 -10.06 -14.40 8.41
N GLU A 326 -10.48 -13.65 7.42
CA GLU A 326 -11.59 -14.03 6.52
C GLU A 326 -11.26 -15.34 5.78
N GLN A 327 -10.09 -15.44 5.15
CA GLN A 327 -9.67 -16.66 4.44
C GLN A 327 -9.61 -17.89 5.36
N ALA A 328 -9.10 -17.73 6.59
CA ALA A 328 -9.01 -18.81 7.55
C ALA A 328 -10.39 -19.29 8.02
N LEU A 329 -11.36 -18.38 8.19
CA LEU A 329 -12.72 -18.72 8.59
C LEU A 329 -13.58 -19.24 7.43
N ALA A 330 -13.34 -18.78 6.21
CA ALA A 330 -14.01 -19.29 5.01
C ALA A 330 -13.56 -20.73 4.65
N ALA A 331 -12.37 -21.13 5.10
CA ALA A 331 -11.82 -22.48 4.89
C ALA A 331 -12.22 -23.48 6.00
N ALA A 332 -12.85 -23.03 7.08
CA ALA A 332 -13.25 -23.83 8.23
C ALA A 332 -14.72 -24.28 8.11
#